data_AF-A0A8J5WCV1-F1
#
_entry.id   AF-A0A8J5WCV1-F1
#
_cell.length_a   1.000
_cell.length_b   1.000
_cell.length_c   1.000
_cell.angle_alpha   90.00
_cell.angle_beta   90.00
_cell.angle_gamma   90.00
#
_symmetry.space_group_name_H-M   'P 1'
#
loop_
_entity.id
_entity.type
_entity.pdbx_description
1 polymer ?
#
loop_
_entity_poly.entity_id
_entity_poly.type
_entity_poly.pdbx_seq_one_letter_code
_entity_poly.pdbx_strand_id
1 'polypeptide(L)'
;MRRSSKKSSSSSAAAATAGDVQVNEKQNRKRKGVSTNLTSRKAQCGPTRGVSKEIERIDQLFCTYADSSSSVIDPEGIEMLCSHLEVPHTDVRILMLAWKMGCEKQGYFTLDEWRTGLKALRADSISKLKKAFPELVQEVTRPSNFQDFYPYAFRYCLTEDKKKCIEIPVACELLNLVLGLQFHPQVDKLINYLKVMIDYTFG
;
A
#
# COMPACT_ATOMS: atom_id res chain seq x y z
N MET A 1 -10.12 23.87 -75.62
CA MET A 1 -8.71 24.11 -76.02
C MET A 1 -7.79 23.75 -74.85
N ARG A 2 -6.89 22.77 -75.08
CA ARG A 2 -5.47 22.61 -74.62
C ARG A 2 -5.12 22.96 -73.15
N ARG A 3 -4.68 21.97 -72.33
CA ARG A 3 -3.30 21.40 -72.18
C ARG A 3 -2.32 22.44 -71.57
N SER A 4 -1.42 22.15 -70.62
CA SER A 4 -0.83 20.91 -70.10
C SER A 4 -0.02 21.20 -68.84
N SER A 5 0.05 20.21 -67.94
CA SER A 5 1.14 20.01 -66.98
C SER A 5 2.41 19.47 -67.66
N LYS A 6 3.59 19.87 -67.19
CA LYS A 6 4.91 19.20 -67.29
C LYS A 6 5.49 19.24 -65.87
N LYS A 7 5.88 18.17 -65.16
CA LYS A 7 6.53 16.87 -65.44
C LYS A 7 8.02 16.98 -65.78
N SER A 8 8.85 16.45 -64.88
CA SER A 8 10.07 15.64 -65.12
C SER A 8 10.70 15.29 -63.76
N SER A 9 10.64 14.05 -63.24
CA SER A 9 11.39 12.82 -63.62
C SER A 9 12.83 12.84 -63.07
N SER A 10 13.44 11.77 -62.57
CA SER A 10 13.47 10.38 -63.05
C SER A 10 14.17 9.47 -62.00
N SER A 11 13.69 8.23 -61.73
CA SER A 11 14.15 6.91 -62.29
C SER A 11 15.20 6.22 -61.38
N SER A 12 15.27 4.89 -61.19
CA SER A 12 14.71 3.72 -61.89
C SER A 12 15.07 2.40 -61.16
N ALA A 13 14.20 1.38 -61.32
CA ALA A 13 14.43 -0.04 -61.67
C ALA A 13 15.34 -0.94 -60.77
N ALA A 14 15.23 -2.26 -60.70
CA ALA A 14 14.26 -3.32 -61.06
C ALA A 14 14.87 -4.67 -60.61
N ALA A 15 14.08 -5.74 -60.75
CA ALA A 15 14.47 -7.14 -61.03
C ALA A 15 14.35 -8.18 -59.89
N ALA A 16 13.69 -9.26 -60.29
CA ALA A 16 13.37 -10.49 -59.59
C ALA A 16 14.51 -11.52 -59.65
N THR A 17 14.47 -12.56 -58.81
CA THR A 17 14.27 -13.98 -59.20
C THR A 17 14.34 -14.93 -58.00
N ALA A 18 13.66 -16.07 -58.15
CA ALA A 18 13.54 -17.19 -57.22
C ALA A 18 14.71 -18.19 -57.33
N GLY A 19 14.90 -19.00 -56.29
CA GLY A 19 15.76 -20.20 -56.32
C GLY A 19 15.79 -20.94 -54.98
N ASP A 20 15.15 -22.11 -54.93
CA ASP A 20 15.23 -23.15 -53.90
C ASP A 20 16.67 -23.64 -53.64
N VAL A 21 16.93 -24.17 -52.42
CA VAL A 21 17.55 -25.50 -52.14
C VAL A 21 17.61 -25.72 -50.62
N GLN A 22 17.18 -26.91 -50.20
CA GLN A 22 17.15 -27.44 -48.83
C GLN A 22 18.46 -28.12 -48.38
N VAL A 23 18.53 -28.41 -47.06
CA VAL A 23 19.35 -29.41 -46.31
C VAL A 23 20.86 -29.09 -46.17
N ASN A 24 21.59 -29.26 -45.05
CA ASN A 24 21.47 -30.16 -43.90
C ASN A 24 22.40 -29.78 -42.71
N GLU A 25 22.04 -30.32 -41.53
CA GLU A 25 22.84 -30.72 -40.35
C GLU A 25 23.61 -29.77 -39.39
N LYS A 26 23.09 -29.78 -38.13
CA LYS A 26 23.75 -29.91 -36.81
C LYS A 26 25.07 -29.16 -36.52
N GLN A 27 25.02 -28.27 -35.52
CA GLN A 27 25.94 -28.36 -34.36
C GLN A 27 25.45 -27.59 -33.12
N ASN A 28 25.59 -28.27 -32.00
CA ASN A 28 25.22 -27.95 -30.62
C ASN A 28 26.12 -26.87 -30.00
N ARG A 29 25.58 -25.73 -29.53
CA ARG A 29 26.23 -24.84 -28.53
C ARG A 29 25.23 -24.14 -27.60
N LYS A 30 24.94 -24.83 -26.49
CA LYS A 30 24.71 -24.35 -25.11
C LYS A 30 24.74 -22.81 -24.91
N ARG A 31 23.57 -22.21 -24.67
CA ARG A 31 23.45 -20.91 -23.96
C ARG A 31 22.47 -21.07 -22.81
N LYS A 32 23.01 -20.98 -21.58
CA LYS A 32 22.25 -20.92 -20.33
C LYS A 32 21.38 -19.67 -20.35
N GLY A 33 20.06 -19.84 -20.43
CA GLY A 33 19.12 -18.80 -20.05
C GLY A 33 19.17 -18.62 -18.54
N VAL A 34 19.52 -17.41 -18.10
CA VAL A 34 19.37 -16.98 -16.71
C VAL A 34 17.87 -16.78 -16.50
N SER A 35 17.22 -17.77 -15.89
CA SER A 35 15.87 -17.63 -15.35
C SER A 35 16.02 -16.96 -13.98
N THR A 36 15.79 -15.64 -13.92
CA THR A 36 15.61 -14.92 -12.67
C THR A 36 14.26 -15.32 -12.07
N ASN A 37 14.23 -16.47 -11.39
CA ASN A 37 13.19 -16.77 -10.43
C ASN A 37 13.47 -15.97 -9.16
N LEU A 38 12.93 -14.75 -9.09
CA LEU A 38 12.69 -14.06 -7.82
C LEU A 38 11.50 -14.75 -7.16
N THR A 39 11.76 -15.91 -6.56
CA THR A 39 10.83 -16.46 -5.58
C THR A 39 10.93 -15.59 -4.34
N SER A 40 9.92 -14.75 -4.11
CA SER A 40 9.70 -14.12 -2.80
C SER A 40 9.75 -15.23 -1.75
N ARG A 41 10.87 -15.29 -1.02
CA ARG A 41 10.92 -16.10 0.20
C ARG A 41 9.85 -15.50 1.11
N LYS A 42 8.98 -16.33 1.68
CA LYS A 42 8.04 -15.92 2.72
C LYS A 42 8.75 -16.00 4.07
N ALA A 43 8.48 -15.03 4.96
CA ALA A 43 8.97 -15.05 6.32
C ALA A 43 8.52 -16.36 6.99
N GLN A 44 9.47 -17.10 7.58
CA GLN A 44 9.21 -18.40 8.18
C GLN A 44 9.04 -18.23 9.68
N CYS A 45 7.80 -18.15 10.17
CA CYS A 45 7.53 -18.18 11.61
C CYS A 45 7.52 -19.64 12.09
N GLY A 46 8.46 -19.98 12.97
CA GLY A 46 8.57 -21.30 13.57
C GLY A 46 7.44 -21.54 14.59
N PRO A 47 7.02 -22.80 14.78
CA PRO A 47 6.00 -23.13 15.78
C PRO A 47 6.51 -22.79 17.18
N THR A 48 5.80 -21.90 17.88
CA THR A 48 6.09 -21.55 19.28
C THR A 48 5.41 -22.59 20.18
N ARG A 49 6.20 -23.46 20.82
CA ARG A 49 5.67 -24.51 21.71
C ARG A 49 4.89 -23.89 22.88
N GLY A 50 3.62 -24.29 23.04
CA GLY A 50 2.77 -23.91 24.18
C GLY A 50 1.80 -22.74 23.95
N VAL A 51 1.71 -22.25 22.71
CA VAL A 51 0.87 -21.12 22.33
C VAL A 51 -0.50 -21.60 21.80
N SER A 52 -1.59 -20.84 22.01
CA SER A 52 -2.93 -21.26 21.58
C SER A 52 -3.06 -21.31 20.05
N LYS A 53 -3.88 -22.23 19.52
CA LYS A 53 -4.17 -22.38 18.07
C LYS A 53 -4.65 -21.08 17.39
N GLU A 54 -5.17 -20.14 18.15
CA GLU A 54 -5.55 -18.82 17.65
C GLU A 54 -4.32 -17.96 17.33
N ILE A 55 -3.37 -17.91 18.25
CA ILE A 55 -2.15 -17.11 18.10
C ILE A 55 -1.30 -17.68 16.95
N GLU A 56 -1.23 -19.00 16.79
CA GLU A 56 -0.55 -19.61 15.63
C GLU A 56 -1.15 -19.15 14.30
N ARG A 57 -2.48 -18.96 14.23
CA ARG A 57 -3.15 -18.46 13.01
C ARG A 57 -2.91 -16.97 12.80
N ILE A 58 -2.85 -16.18 13.87
CA ILE A 58 -2.48 -14.76 13.82
C ILE A 58 -1.05 -14.60 13.28
N ASP A 59 -0.11 -15.45 13.73
CA ASP A 59 1.29 -15.44 13.30
C ASP A 59 1.43 -15.87 11.83
N GLN A 60 0.69 -16.90 11.41
CA GLN A 60 0.66 -17.32 10.01
C GLN A 60 0.11 -16.22 9.10
N LEU A 61 -0.89 -15.48 9.56
CA LEU A 61 -1.41 -14.32 8.83
C LEU A 61 -0.35 -13.21 8.74
N PHE A 62 0.37 -12.93 9.82
CA PHE A 62 1.49 -11.97 9.81
C PHE A 62 2.53 -12.33 8.74
N CYS A 63 2.96 -13.59 8.68
CA CYS A 63 3.93 -14.08 7.69
C CYS A 63 3.47 -13.95 6.23
N THR A 64 2.19 -13.73 5.99
CA THR A 64 1.68 -13.50 4.64
C THR A 64 2.07 -12.11 4.13
N TYR A 65 2.26 -11.15 5.05
CA TYR A 65 2.54 -9.74 4.73
C TYR A 65 3.94 -9.30 5.17
N ALA A 66 4.56 -10.00 6.11
CA ALA A 66 5.88 -9.65 6.62
C ALA A 66 6.98 -9.89 5.59
N ASP A 67 7.91 -8.95 5.51
CA ASP A 67 9.11 -9.09 4.71
C ASP A 67 10.05 -10.15 5.32
N SER A 68 10.64 -10.96 4.43
CA SER A 68 11.51 -12.07 4.81
C SER A 68 12.83 -11.63 5.43
N SER A 69 13.28 -10.41 5.16
CA SER A 69 14.58 -9.93 5.65
C SER A 69 14.46 -9.21 6.99
N SER A 70 13.38 -8.46 7.19
CA SER A 70 13.17 -7.57 8.33
C SER A 70 12.21 -8.12 9.38
N SER A 71 11.44 -9.16 9.07
CA SER A 71 10.44 -9.75 9.97
C SER A 71 9.40 -8.75 10.51
N VAL A 72 9.18 -7.66 9.76
CA VAL A 72 8.12 -6.68 9.98
C VAL A 72 7.24 -6.64 8.74
N ILE A 73 5.99 -6.23 8.90
CA ILE A 73 5.16 -5.82 7.76
C ILE A 73 5.61 -4.40 7.42
N ASP A 74 6.25 -4.23 6.27
CA ASP A 74 6.75 -2.97 5.74
C ASP A 74 5.66 -2.27 4.88
N PRO A 75 5.93 -1.09 4.28
CA PRO A 75 4.92 -0.39 3.48
C PRO A 75 4.31 -1.26 2.38
N GLU A 76 5.11 -2.06 1.69
CA GLU A 76 4.66 -3.01 0.66
C GLU A 76 3.73 -4.09 1.25
N GLY A 77 4.08 -4.62 2.42
CA GLY A 77 3.23 -5.54 3.18
C GLY A 77 1.90 -4.92 3.58
N ILE A 78 1.89 -3.65 4.00
CA ILE A 78 0.68 -2.90 4.36
C ILE A 78 -0.19 -2.65 3.12
N GLU A 79 0.39 -2.31 1.98
CA GLU A 79 -0.36 -2.14 0.73
C GLU A 79 -1.07 -3.45 0.32
N MET A 80 -0.37 -4.59 0.41
CA MET A 80 -0.97 -5.90 0.17
C MET A 80 -2.10 -6.21 1.17
N LEU A 81 -1.91 -5.89 2.44
CA LEU A 81 -2.93 -6.04 3.47
C LEU A 81 -4.17 -5.20 3.15
N CYS A 82 -3.99 -3.93 2.80
CA CYS A 82 -5.08 -3.01 2.44
C CYS A 82 -5.85 -3.49 1.21
N SER A 83 -5.13 -3.99 0.20
CA SER A 83 -5.74 -4.63 -0.99
C SER A 83 -6.64 -5.80 -0.61
N HIS A 84 -6.15 -6.73 0.23
CA HIS A 84 -6.98 -7.85 0.71
C HIS A 84 -8.14 -7.42 1.61
N LEU A 85 -7.97 -6.32 2.35
CA LEU A 85 -9.02 -5.70 3.15
C LEU A 85 -10.04 -4.91 2.30
N GLU A 86 -9.77 -4.70 1.01
CA GLU A 86 -10.58 -3.88 0.09
C GLU A 86 -10.77 -2.45 0.62
N VAL A 87 -9.70 -1.88 1.16
CA VAL A 87 -9.66 -0.50 1.64
C VAL A 87 -8.45 0.23 1.06
N PRO A 88 -8.53 1.55 0.79
CA PRO A 88 -7.34 2.35 0.47
C PRO A 88 -6.32 2.30 1.62
N HIS A 89 -5.02 2.38 1.30
CA HIS A 89 -3.98 2.47 2.33
C HIS A 89 -4.05 3.79 3.14
N THR A 90 -4.77 4.80 2.62
CA THR A 90 -5.08 6.06 3.30
C THR A 90 -6.37 6.04 4.12
N ASP A 91 -7.07 4.89 4.19
CA ASP A 91 -8.34 4.76 4.90
C ASP A 91 -8.15 4.90 6.43
N VAL A 92 -9.07 5.62 7.09
CA VAL A 92 -9.02 5.86 8.55
C VAL A 92 -8.97 4.56 9.33
N ARG A 93 -9.60 3.50 8.83
CA ARG A 93 -9.68 2.22 9.52
C ARG A 93 -8.31 1.57 9.65
N ILE A 94 -7.36 1.88 8.77
CA ILE A 94 -5.97 1.44 8.89
C ILE A 94 -5.27 2.18 10.04
N LEU A 95 -5.53 3.48 10.20
CA LEU A 95 -5.03 4.26 11.33
C LEU A 95 -5.64 3.81 12.67
N MET A 96 -6.95 3.51 12.68
CA MET A 96 -7.62 2.93 13.84
C MET A 96 -7.07 1.54 14.19
N LEU A 97 -6.72 0.74 13.18
CA LEU A 97 -6.08 -0.56 13.39
C LEU A 97 -4.69 -0.40 14.00
N ALA A 98 -3.88 0.54 13.51
CA ALA A 98 -2.58 0.88 14.08
C ALA A 98 -2.71 1.29 15.56
N TRP A 99 -3.70 2.14 15.89
CA TRP A 99 -4.01 2.49 17.27
C TRP A 99 -4.36 1.26 18.12
N LYS A 100 -5.21 0.37 17.60
CA LYS A 100 -5.62 -0.85 18.31
C LYS A 100 -4.44 -1.81 18.54
N MET A 101 -3.48 -1.83 17.63
CA MET A 101 -2.23 -2.60 17.73
C MET A 101 -1.18 -1.93 18.63
N GLY A 102 -1.36 -0.64 18.95
CA GLY A 102 -0.39 0.16 19.69
C GLY A 102 0.84 0.51 18.87
N CYS A 103 0.71 0.66 17.55
CA CYS A 103 1.86 0.81 16.67
C CYS A 103 2.64 2.09 16.94
N GLU A 104 3.97 1.97 17.01
CA GLU A 104 4.85 3.11 17.29
C GLU A 104 5.27 3.85 16.01
N LYS A 105 5.48 3.11 14.92
CA LYS A 105 6.03 3.65 13.66
C LYS A 105 5.02 3.55 12.52
N GLN A 106 4.77 4.66 11.83
CA GLN A 106 3.92 4.65 10.63
C GLN A 106 4.55 3.86 9.49
N GLY A 107 3.72 3.06 8.81
CA GLY A 107 4.14 2.26 7.67
C GLY A 107 4.84 0.95 8.05
N TYR A 108 4.89 0.60 9.34
CA TYR A 108 5.49 -0.66 9.79
C TYR A 108 4.64 -1.30 10.89
N PHE A 109 4.46 -2.62 10.82
CA PHE A 109 3.89 -3.40 11.92
C PHE A 109 4.86 -4.51 12.35
N THR A 110 5.17 -4.53 13.64
CA THR A 110 5.91 -5.63 14.28
C THR A 110 4.97 -6.79 14.61
N LEU A 111 5.54 -7.98 14.85
CA LEU A 111 4.76 -9.17 15.21
C LEU A 111 4.00 -8.97 16.54
N ASP A 112 4.58 -8.26 17.50
CA ASP A 112 3.98 -8.07 18.82
C ASP A 112 2.82 -7.07 18.78
N GLU A 113 2.96 -5.97 18.05
CA GLU A 113 1.86 -5.02 17.76
C GLU A 113 0.71 -5.74 17.04
N TRP A 114 1.04 -6.52 16.00
CA TRP A 114 0.09 -7.31 15.24
C TRP A 114 -0.68 -8.30 16.11
N ARG A 115 0.03 -9.10 16.91
CA ARG A 115 -0.56 -10.04 17.88
C ARG A 115 -1.47 -9.33 18.87
N THR A 116 -1.06 -8.16 19.36
CA THR A 116 -1.82 -7.38 20.35
C THR A 116 -3.16 -6.96 19.76
N GLY A 117 -3.16 -6.31 18.59
CA GLY A 117 -4.40 -5.83 17.98
C GLY A 117 -5.30 -6.97 17.50
N LEU A 118 -4.76 -8.00 16.84
CA LEU A 118 -5.58 -9.08 16.29
C LEU A 118 -6.18 -9.96 17.39
N LYS A 119 -5.50 -10.17 18.53
CA LYS A 119 -6.11 -10.81 19.70
C LYS A 119 -7.23 -9.93 20.29
N ALA A 120 -6.98 -8.62 20.42
CA ALA A 120 -7.99 -7.71 20.96
C ALA A 120 -9.24 -7.63 20.07
N LEU A 121 -9.07 -7.75 18.74
CA LEU A 121 -10.15 -7.79 17.76
C LEU A 121 -10.71 -9.20 17.53
N ARG A 122 -10.14 -10.24 18.15
CA ARG A 122 -10.50 -11.67 17.94
C ARG A 122 -10.49 -12.05 16.45
N ALA A 123 -9.52 -11.50 15.70
CA ALA A 123 -9.44 -11.58 14.25
C ALA A 123 -8.17 -12.32 13.81
N ASP A 124 -8.31 -13.62 13.56
CA ASP A 124 -7.22 -14.51 13.12
C ASP A 124 -7.16 -14.72 11.59
N SER A 125 -7.94 -13.96 10.82
CA SER A 125 -8.03 -14.04 9.36
C SER A 125 -8.51 -12.71 8.77
N ILE A 126 -8.25 -12.47 7.48
CA ILE A 126 -8.71 -11.27 6.77
C ILE A 126 -10.23 -11.11 6.83
N SER A 127 -10.98 -12.20 6.68
CA SER A 127 -12.45 -12.14 6.76
C SER A 127 -12.93 -11.65 8.13
N LYS A 128 -12.31 -12.11 9.22
CA LYS A 128 -12.64 -11.63 10.57
C LYS A 128 -12.18 -10.20 10.80
N LEU A 129 -11.01 -9.82 10.30
CA LEU A 129 -10.49 -8.46 10.43
C LEU A 129 -11.41 -7.46 9.71
N LYS A 130 -11.86 -7.76 8.48
CA LYS A 130 -12.88 -6.97 7.77
C LYS A 130 -14.15 -6.78 8.59
N LYS A 131 -14.64 -7.86 9.22
CA LYS A 131 -15.84 -7.84 10.07
C LYS A 131 -15.66 -7.08 11.37
N ALA A 132 -14.42 -6.94 11.86
CA ALA A 132 -14.12 -6.20 13.08
C ALA A 132 -14.08 -4.68 12.87
N PHE A 133 -13.91 -4.18 11.63
CA PHE A 133 -13.82 -2.74 11.38
C PHE A 133 -15.04 -1.91 11.82
N PRO A 134 -16.29 -2.32 11.57
CA PRO A 134 -17.44 -1.58 12.08
C PRO A 134 -17.43 -1.45 13.61
N GLU A 135 -17.06 -2.51 14.33
CA GLU A 135 -16.95 -2.50 15.79
C GLU A 135 -15.79 -1.61 16.26
N LEU A 136 -14.65 -1.65 15.55
CA LEU A 136 -13.50 -0.79 15.84
C LEU A 136 -13.84 0.69 15.65
N VAL A 137 -14.56 1.06 14.59
CA VAL A 137 -15.03 2.43 14.37
C VAL A 137 -15.92 2.89 15.51
N GLN A 138 -16.89 2.06 15.94
CA GLN A 138 -17.73 2.37 17.09
C GLN A 138 -16.91 2.50 18.38
N GLU A 139 -15.88 1.66 18.55
CA GLU A 139 -14.97 1.72 19.68
C GLU A 139 -14.19 3.02 19.75
N VAL A 140 -13.60 3.45 18.65
CA VAL A 140 -12.81 4.69 18.58
C VAL A 140 -13.69 5.93 18.73
N THR A 141 -14.94 5.88 18.25
CA THR A 141 -15.87 7.01 18.31
C THR A 141 -16.38 7.29 19.73
N ARG A 142 -16.19 6.37 20.68
CA ARG A 142 -16.56 6.63 22.09
C ARG A 142 -15.71 7.78 22.65
N PRO A 143 -16.29 8.74 23.40
CA PRO A 143 -15.56 9.93 23.85
C PRO A 143 -14.23 9.65 24.57
N SER A 144 -14.20 8.64 25.45
CA SER A 144 -12.98 8.26 26.19
C SER A 144 -11.88 7.75 25.28
N ASN A 145 -12.24 6.94 24.28
CA ASN A 145 -11.29 6.35 23.35
C ASN A 145 -10.85 7.36 22.30
N PHE A 146 -11.75 8.23 21.88
CA PHE A 146 -11.44 9.31 20.95
C PHE A 146 -10.40 10.28 21.53
N GLN A 147 -10.47 10.59 22.83
CA GLN A 147 -9.48 11.41 23.52
C GLN A 147 -8.08 10.80 23.54
N ASP A 148 -7.97 9.47 23.47
CA ASP A 148 -6.70 8.76 23.36
C ASP A 148 -6.26 8.59 21.89
N PHE A 149 -7.20 8.24 21.00
CA PHE A 149 -6.96 8.04 19.58
C PHE A 149 -6.52 9.33 18.87
N TYR A 150 -7.14 10.48 19.16
CA TYR A 150 -6.85 11.72 18.43
C TYR A 150 -5.38 12.19 18.58
N PRO A 151 -4.81 12.28 19.80
CA PRO A 151 -3.38 12.56 19.97
C PRO A 151 -2.47 11.46 19.40
N TYR A 152 -2.87 10.19 19.52
CA TYR A 152 -2.14 9.08 18.93
C TYR A 152 -2.03 9.25 17.40
N ALA A 153 -3.15 9.53 16.74
CA ALA A 153 -3.24 9.66 15.30
C ALA A 153 -2.31 10.77 14.77
N PHE A 154 -2.26 11.91 15.46
CA PHE A 154 -1.31 12.97 15.16
C PHE A 154 0.14 12.51 15.29
N ARG A 155 0.50 11.89 16.42
CA ARG A 155 1.87 11.41 16.68
C ARG A 155 2.28 10.32 15.68
N TYR A 156 1.37 9.43 15.33
CA TYR A 156 1.61 8.36 14.38
C TYR A 156 1.89 8.93 12.99
N CYS A 157 1.20 10.00 12.58
CA CYS A 157 1.46 10.68 11.30
C CYS A 157 2.72 11.56 11.28
N LEU A 158 3.47 11.68 12.39
CA LEU A 158 4.77 12.37 12.39
C LEU A 158 5.83 11.42 11.83
N THR A 159 6.24 11.65 10.59
CA THR A 159 7.22 10.81 9.88
C THR A 159 8.69 11.06 10.28
N GLU A 160 8.97 12.09 11.09
CA GLU A 160 10.33 12.40 11.57
C GLU A 160 10.34 12.80 13.06
N ASP A 161 11.20 12.15 13.86
CA ASP A 161 11.36 12.36 15.31
C ASP A 161 11.65 13.82 15.73
N LYS A 162 12.06 14.68 14.78
CA LYS A 162 12.42 16.09 15.01
C LYS A 162 11.34 17.08 14.58
N LYS A 163 10.32 16.65 13.83
CA LYS A 163 9.23 17.54 13.36
C LYS A 163 8.11 17.57 14.40
N LYS A 164 7.78 18.77 14.88
CA LYS A 164 6.65 19.00 15.81
C LYS A 164 5.35 19.35 15.08
N CYS A 165 5.38 19.38 13.75
CA CYS A 165 4.28 19.80 12.90
C CYS A 165 4.13 18.80 11.74
N ILE A 166 2.88 18.48 11.39
CA ILE A 166 2.55 17.81 10.13
C ILE A 166 2.32 18.85 9.04
N GLU A 167 2.57 18.47 7.79
CA GLU A 167 2.28 19.34 6.64
C GLU A 167 0.78 19.57 6.51
N ILE A 168 0.36 20.74 6.02
CA ILE A 168 -1.06 21.09 5.94
C ILE A 168 -1.87 20.09 5.11
N PRO A 169 -1.40 19.52 3.98
CA PRO A 169 -2.12 18.46 3.27
C PRO A 169 -2.39 17.24 4.15
N VAL A 170 -1.38 16.78 4.89
CA VAL A 170 -1.48 15.66 5.85
C VAL A 170 -2.42 16.02 7.00
N ALA A 171 -2.38 17.26 7.49
CA ALA A 171 -3.30 17.76 8.51
C ALA A 171 -4.75 17.77 8.02
N CYS A 172 -4.99 18.20 6.78
CA CYS A 172 -6.32 18.21 6.18
C CYS A 172 -6.87 16.80 6.03
N GLU A 173 -6.04 15.86 5.57
CA GLU A 173 -6.41 14.45 5.53
C GLU A 173 -6.74 13.95 6.92
N LEU A 174 -5.85 14.12 7.90
CA LEU A 174 -6.05 13.68 9.28
C LEU A 174 -7.30 14.29 9.93
N LEU A 175 -7.57 15.58 9.72
CA LEU A 175 -8.77 16.25 10.25
C LEU A 175 -10.04 15.66 9.63
N ASN A 176 -10.05 15.43 8.32
CA ASN A 176 -11.18 14.77 7.66
C ASN A 176 -11.34 13.32 8.14
N LEU A 177 -10.22 12.63 8.30
CA LEU A 177 -10.11 11.24 8.70
C LEU A 177 -10.67 11.02 10.12
N VAL A 178 -10.31 11.89 11.06
CA VAL A 178 -10.59 11.70 12.49
C VAL A 178 -11.84 12.46 12.94
N LEU A 179 -12.09 13.67 12.43
CA LEU A 179 -13.19 14.53 12.86
C LEU A 179 -14.33 14.62 11.83
N GLY A 180 -14.10 14.27 10.56
CA GLY A 180 -15.07 14.46 9.48
C GLY A 180 -16.40 13.72 9.69
N LEU A 181 -16.37 12.57 10.39
CA LEU A 181 -17.58 11.80 10.70
C LEU A 181 -18.50 12.48 11.74
N GLN A 182 -17.93 13.27 12.65
CA GLN A 182 -18.68 13.89 13.76
C GLN A 182 -18.94 15.38 13.52
N PHE A 183 -18.03 16.08 12.86
CA PHE A 183 -18.00 17.54 12.76
C PHE A 183 -17.84 18.01 11.31
N HIS A 184 -18.47 17.33 10.36
CA HIS A 184 -18.30 17.59 8.91
C HIS A 184 -18.34 19.08 8.53
N PRO A 185 -19.35 19.88 8.95
CA PRO A 185 -19.42 21.29 8.55
C PRO A 185 -18.28 22.17 9.11
N GLN A 186 -17.78 21.83 10.31
CA GLN A 186 -16.68 22.56 10.95
C GLN A 186 -15.34 22.15 10.34
N VAL A 187 -15.17 20.85 10.10
CA VAL A 187 -13.95 20.29 9.49
C VAL A 187 -13.79 20.82 8.06
N ASP A 188 -14.85 20.87 7.26
CA ASP A 188 -14.78 21.45 5.90
C ASP A 188 -14.34 22.91 5.92
N LYS A 189 -14.92 23.72 6.82
CA LYS A 189 -14.54 25.13 6.98
C LYS A 189 -13.08 25.29 7.38
N LEU A 190 -12.61 24.47 8.32
CA LEU A 190 -11.22 24.49 8.77
C LEU A 190 -10.26 24.04 7.67
N ILE A 191 -10.56 22.95 6.96
CA ILE A 191 -9.77 22.46 5.84
C ILE A 191 -9.68 23.52 4.73
N ASN A 192 -10.79 24.16 4.38
CA ASN A 192 -10.80 25.23 3.38
C ASN A 192 -9.94 26.41 3.83
N TYR A 193 -10.05 26.83 5.09
CA TYR A 193 -9.21 27.88 5.64
C TYR A 193 -7.71 27.51 5.56
N LEU A 194 -7.35 26.29 5.95
CA LEU A 194 -5.97 25.81 5.91
C LEU A 194 -5.41 25.76 4.49
N LYS A 195 -6.20 25.34 3.50
CA LYS A 195 -5.81 25.35 2.08
C LYS A 195 -5.53 26.75 1.56
N VAL A 196 -6.41 27.71 1.85
CA VAL A 196 -6.22 29.12 1.47
C VAL A 196 -4.92 29.67 2.09
N MET A 197 -4.62 29.33 3.34
CA MET A 197 -3.38 29.77 4.01
C MET A 197 -2.10 29.24 3.35
N ILE A 198 -2.11 28.04 2.75
CA ILE A 198 -0.98 27.53 1.95
C ILE A 198 -0.77 28.45 0.75
N ASP A 199 -1.83 28.72 -0.01
CA ASP A 199 -1.77 29.46 -1.27
C ASP A 199 -1.23 30.89 -1.08
N TYR A 200 -1.52 31.53 0.05
CA TYR A 200 -1.02 32.87 0.39
C TYR A 200 0.44 32.91 0.88
N THR A 201 0.96 31.82 1.42
CA THR A 201 2.31 31.80 2.01
C THR A 201 3.39 31.48 0.97
N PHE A 202 3.01 30.83 -0.15
CA PHE A 202 3.91 30.42 -1.22
C PHE A 202 3.59 31.04 -2.60
N GLY A 203 2.61 31.95 -2.66
CA GLY A 203 2.23 32.73 -3.84
C GLY A 203 2.97 34.05 -3.99
#